data_AF-A0A373DSQ4-F1
#
_entry.id   AF-A0A373DSQ4-F1
#
_cell.length_a   1.000
_cell.length_b   1.000
_cell.length_c   1.000
_cell.angle_alpha   90.00
_cell.angle_beta   90.00
_cell.angle_gamma   90.00
#
_symmetry.space_group_name_H-M   'P 1'
#
loop_
_entity.id
_entity.type
_entity.pdbx_description
1 polymer ?
#
loop_
_entity_poly.entity_id
_entity_poly.type
_entity_poly.pdbx_seq_one_letter_code
_entity_poly.pdbx_strand_id
1 'polypeptide(L)'
;MATIRNDYELSGSARIAFWMLAGVGLIVMPIAWAWYGLTLYEEESEQGKALVAGTTMEGFAATFGLVPLVIAHAIGLGLLLYNGWRGWGGRGLAFGAAALVIASLAGLIFAQLLFGGDLFEMGIRRYDEGLLES
;
A
#
# COMPACT_ATOMS: atom_id res chain seq x y z
N MET A 1 -37.92 18.38 15.18
CA MET A 1 -36.98 19.42 14.67
C MET A 1 -35.53 19.24 15.16
N ALA A 2 -35.21 18.23 15.99
CA ALA A 2 -33.84 17.99 16.50
C ALA A 2 -32.98 17.02 15.66
N THR A 3 -33.58 16.24 14.75
CA THR A 3 -32.89 15.21 13.94
C THR A 3 -32.00 15.81 12.84
N ILE A 4 -32.47 16.88 12.19
CA ILE A 4 -31.81 17.45 11.00
C ILE A 4 -30.41 18.02 11.32
N ARG A 5 -30.21 18.59 12.52
CA ARG A 5 -28.92 19.20 12.90
C ARG A 5 -27.81 18.15 13.09
N ASN A 6 -28.17 16.98 13.62
CA ASN A 6 -27.20 15.93 13.94
C ASN A 6 -26.60 15.29 12.66
N ASP A 7 -27.42 15.15 11.62
CA ASP A 7 -26.99 14.57 10.33
C ASP A 7 -25.97 15.46 9.60
N TYR A 8 -26.14 16.79 9.67
CA TYR A 8 -25.19 17.74 9.07
C TYR A 8 -23.85 17.78 9.81
N GLU A 9 -23.86 17.75 11.14
CA GLU A 9 -22.64 17.73 11.96
C GLU A 9 -21.83 16.45 11.72
N LEU A 10 -22.49 15.27 11.65
CA LEU A 10 -21.85 13.98 11.35
C LEU A 10 -21.30 13.91 9.91
N SER A 11 -22.02 14.49 8.95
CA SER A 11 -21.56 14.57 7.55
C SER A 11 -20.33 15.48 7.42
N GLY A 12 -20.32 16.62 8.11
CA GLY A 12 -19.20 17.57 8.11
C GLY A 12 -17.92 16.96 8.69
N SER A 13 -18.00 16.36 9.88
CA SER A 13 -16.83 15.75 10.52
C SER A 13 -16.27 14.56 9.73
N ALA A 14 -17.13 13.74 9.12
CA ALA A 14 -16.72 12.61 8.30
C ALA A 14 -15.94 13.05 7.05
N ARG A 15 -16.35 14.14 6.41
CA ARG A 15 -15.64 14.70 5.25
C ARG A 15 -14.27 15.24 5.62
N ILE A 16 -14.16 15.91 6.76
CA ILE A 16 -12.88 16.40 7.27
C ILE A 16 -11.96 15.21 7.56
N ALA A 17 -12.44 14.21 8.30
CA ALA A 17 -11.69 13.00 8.60
C ALA A 17 -11.24 12.27 7.33
N PHE A 18 -12.12 12.15 6.33
CA PHE A 18 -11.80 11.57 5.03
C PHE A 18 -10.59 12.26 4.37
N TRP A 19 -10.61 13.59 4.28
CA TRP A 19 -9.51 14.32 3.63
C TRP A 19 -8.22 14.29 4.43
N MET A 20 -8.28 14.31 5.77
CA MET A 20 -7.10 14.11 6.60
C MET A 20 -6.48 12.72 6.35
N LEU A 21 -7.30 11.67 6.32
CA LEU A 21 -6.85 10.31 6.05
C LEU A 21 -6.28 10.16 4.64
N ALA A 22 -6.90 10.77 3.64
CA ALA A 22 -6.39 10.78 2.27
C ALA A 22 -5.01 11.47 2.20
N GLY A 23 -4.85 12.60 2.89
CA GLY A 23 -3.57 13.31 3.00
C GLY A 23 -2.49 12.48 3.71
N VAL A 24 -2.83 11.81 4.81
CA VAL A 24 -1.91 10.88 5.49
C VAL A 24 -1.54 9.70 4.57
N GLY A 25 -2.50 9.18 3.81
CA GLY A 25 -2.28 8.11 2.84
C GLY A 25 -1.19 8.46 1.81
N LEU A 26 -1.13 9.72 1.37
CA LEU A 26 -0.08 10.19 0.44
C LEU A 26 1.33 10.12 1.03
N ILE A 27 1.48 10.07 2.36
CA ILE A 27 2.77 9.94 3.04
C ILE A 27 3.05 8.46 3.35
N VAL A 28 2.04 7.75 3.85
CA VAL A 28 2.17 6.35 4.27
C VAL A 28 2.44 5.42 3.08
N MET A 29 1.79 5.65 1.93
CA MET A 29 1.96 4.77 0.76
C MET A 29 3.39 4.78 0.19
N PRO A 30 4.07 5.93 0.02
CA PRO A 30 5.50 5.95 -0.31
C PRO A 30 6.36 5.14 0.65
N ILE A 31 6.14 5.25 1.96
CA ILE A 31 6.90 4.51 2.97
C ILE A 31 6.65 3.01 2.83
N ALA A 32 5.38 2.60 2.66
CA ALA A 32 5.02 1.19 2.51
C ALA A 32 5.60 0.57 1.22
N TRP A 33 5.56 1.29 0.10
CA TRP A 33 6.18 0.85 -1.16
C TRP A 33 7.72 0.82 -1.06
N ALA A 34 8.34 1.80 -0.40
CA ALA A 34 9.77 1.80 -0.16
C ALA A 34 10.20 0.62 0.73
N TRP A 35 9.42 0.33 1.77
CA TRP A 35 9.63 -0.85 2.62
C TRP A 35 9.57 -2.15 1.83
N TYR A 36 8.56 -2.32 0.95
CA TYR A 36 8.48 -3.48 0.07
C TYR A 36 9.73 -3.61 -0.81
N GLY A 37 10.18 -2.51 -1.43
CA GLY A 37 11.42 -2.51 -2.23
C GLY A 37 12.67 -2.86 -1.40
N LEU A 38 12.78 -2.40 -0.16
CA LEU A 38 13.87 -2.78 0.74
C LEU A 38 13.87 -4.28 1.02
N THR A 39 12.69 -4.88 1.24
CA THR A 39 12.61 -6.32 1.48
C THR A 39 12.95 -7.16 0.26
N LEU A 40 12.61 -6.69 -0.96
CA LEU A 40 13.05 -7.32 -2.20
C LEU A 40 14.58 -7.26 -2.32
N TYR A 41 15.16 -6.09 -2.08
CA TYR A 41 16.60 -5.90 -2.11
C TYR A 41 17.33 -6.79 -1.09
N GLU A 42 16.81 -6.90 0.13
CA GLU A 42 17.35 -7.78 1.16
C GLU A 42 17.28 -9.25 0.74
N GLU A 43 16.13 -9.70 0.22
CA GLU A 43 15.95 -11.07 -0.26
C GLU A 43 16.97 -11.40 -1.36
N GLU A 44 17.13 -10.54 -2.36
CA GLU A 44 18.08 -10.76 -3.47
C GLU A 44 19.55 -10.72 -3.02
N SER A 45 19.91 -9.77 -2.15
CA SER A 45 21.29 -9.60 -1.71
C SER A 45 21.76 -10.68 -0.74
N GLU A 46 20.84 -11.27 0.05
CA GLU A 46 21.14 -12.33 1.01
C GLU A 46 20.93 -13.74 0.47
N GLN A 47 20.21 -13.94 -0.65
CA GLN A 47 19.92 -15.27 -1.21
C GLN A 47 21.20 -16.08 -1.48
N GLY A 48 22.23 -15.48 -2.07
CA GLY A 48 23.49 -16.19 -2.36
C GLY A 48 24.19 -16.71 -1.10
N LYS A 49 24.11 -15.97 0.02
CA LYS A 49 24.68 -16.40 1.30
C LYS A 49 23.84 -17.50 1.94
N ALA A 50 22.52 -17.39 1.86
CA ALA A 50 21.60 -18.42 2.34
C ALA A 50 21.83 -19.76 1.62
N LEU A 51 21.97 -19.74 0.29
CA LEU A 51 22.23 -20.95 -0.50
C LEU A 51 23.54 -21.65 -0.12
N VAL A 52 24.62 -20.89 0.12
CA VAL A 52 25.90 -21.45 0.60
C VAL A 52 25.76 -22.06 2.00
N ALA A 53 24.86 -21.53 2.84
CA ALA A 53 24.53 -22.07 4.15
C ALA A 53 23.51 -23.24 4.11
N GLY A 54 23.05 -23.65 2.93
CA GLY A 54 22.02 -24.68 2.77
C GLY A 54 20.62 -24.25 3.19
N THR A 55 20.35 -22.95 3.24
CA THR A 55 19.04 -22.35 3.54
C THR A 55 18.53 -21.55 2.32
N THR A 56 17.38 -20.87 2.46
CA THR A 56 16.81 -20.00 1.41
C THR A 56 16.22 -18.74 2.03
N MET A 57 16.29 -17.62 1.31
CA MET A 57 15.55 -16.38 1.61
C MET A 57 14.23 -16.30 0.84
N GLU A 58 13.89 -17.34 0.07
CA GLU A 58 12.67 -17.36 -0.72
C GLU A 58 11.43 -17.09 0.14
N GLY A 59 10.71 -16.05 -0.24
CA GLY A 59 9.44 -15.65 0.37
C GLY A 59 9.60 -14.59 1.46
N PHE A 60 10.83 -14.14 1.72
CA PHE A 60 11.11 -13.07 2.67
C PHE A 60 10.39 -11.77 2.29
N ALA A 61 10.57 -11.26 1.06
CA ALA A 61 9.91 -10.03 0.62
C ALA A 61 8.39 -10.18 0.51
N ALA A 62 7.90 -11.38 0.17
CA ALA A 62 6.46 -11.64 0.17
C ALA A 62 5.88 -11.50 1.59
N THR A 63 6.54 -12.11 2.58
CA THR A 63 6.05 -12.16 3.97
C THR A 63 6.28 -10.84 4.71
N PHE A 64 7.44 -10.22 4.55
CA PHE A 64 7.84 -9.04 5.31
C PHE A 64 7.68 -7.73 4.56
N GLY A 65 7.45 -7.78 3.25
CA GLY A 65 7.20 -6.60 2.42
C GLY A 65 5.77 -6.53 1.89
N LEU A 66 5.37 -7.52 1.08
CA LEU A 66 4.09 -7.51 0.38
C LEU A 66 2.91 -7.62 1.35
N VAL A 67 2.97 -8.52 2.34
CA VAL A 67 1.88 -8.66 3.33
C VAL A 67 1.63 -7.35 4.10
N PRO A 68 2.65 -6.69 4.70
CA PRO A 68 2.46 -5.36 5.30
C PRO A 68 1.92 -4.32 4.33
N LEU A 69 2.37 -4.31 3.07
CA LEU A 69 1.87 -3.41 2.03
C LEU A 69 0.36 -3.63 1.78
N VAL A 70 -0.07 -4.88 1.64
CA VAL A 70 -1.49 -5.25 1.46
C VAL A 70 -2.32 -4.84 2.68
N ILE A 71 -1.82 -5.05 3.89
CA ILE A 71 -2.49 -4.62 5.13
C ILE A 71 -2.67 -3.10 5.15
N ALA A 72 -1.64 -2.34 4.78
CA ALA A 72 -1.72 -0.88 4.70
C ALA A 72 -2.80 -0.42 3.72
N HIS A 73 -2.90 -1.08 2.55
CA HIS A 73 -3.96 -0.81 1.58
C HIS A 73 -5.35 -1.14 2.13
N ALA A 74 -5.51 -2.30 2.76
CA ALA A 74 -6.79 -2.75 3.30
C ALA A 74 -7.31 -1.80 4.41
N ILE A 75 -6.44 -1.39 5.33
CA ILE A 75 -6.77 -0.42 6.38
C ILE A 75 -7.12 0.93 5.77
N GLY A 76 -6.27 1.43 4.86
CA GLY A 76 -6.51 2.71 4.17
C GLY A 76 -7.83 2.71 3.42
N LEU A 77 -8.12 1.66 2.67
CA LEU A 77 -9.39 1.48 1.95
C LEU A 77 -10.57 1.49 2.91
N GLY A 78 -10.53 0.67 3.97
CA GLY A 78 -11.63 0.56 4.92
C GLY A 78 -11.97 1.90 5.56
N LEU A 79 -10.94 2.64 6.01
CA LEU A 79 -11.12 3.96 6.62
C LEU A 79 -11.67 4.99 5.63
N LEU A 80 -11.17 5.01 4.40
CA LEU A 80 -11.62 5.93 3.35
C LEU A 80 -13.05 5.63 2.90
N LEU A 81 -13.41 4.36 2.71
CA LEU A 81 -14.76 3.94 2.34
C LEU A 81 -15.76 4.25 3.45
N TYR A 82 -15.40 3.98 4.71
CA TYR A 82 -16.26 4.26 5.86
C TYR A 82 -16.56 5.76 5.98
N ASN A 83 -15.53 6.62 5.99
CA ASN A 83 -15.70 8.07 6.10
C ASN A 83 -16.32 8.67 4.83
N GLY A 84 -15.96 8.12 3.66
CA GLY A 84 -16.55 8.50 2.38
C GLY A 84 -18.06 8.27 2.36
N TRP A 85 -18.51 7.06 2.74
CA TRP A 85 -19.94 6.74 2.83
C TRP A 85 -20.67 7.67 3.79
N ARG A 86 -20.11 7.94 4.97
CA ARG A 86 -20.73 8.85 5.95
C ARG A 86 -20.79 10.30 5.47
N GLY A 87 -19.84 10.75 4.66
CA GLY A 87 -19.78 12.11 4.15
C GLY A 87 -20.66 12.36 2.90
N TRP A 88 -20.72 11.39 1.99
CA TRP A 88 -21.32 11.55 0.65
C TRP A 88 -22.21 10.38 0.19
N GLY A 89 -22.51 9.40 1.06
CA GLY A 89 -23.25 8.19 0.70
C GLY A 89 -22.51 7.36 -0.35
N GLY A 90 -23.24 6.77 -1.30
CA GLY A 90 -22.66 5.91 -2.34
C GLY A 90 -21.57 6.58 -3.19
N ARG A 91 -21.65 7.90 -3.42
CA ARG A 91 -20.59 8.65 -4.14
C ARG A 91 -19.27 8.68 -3.37
N GLY A 92 -19.34 8.63 -2.05
CA GLY A 92 -18.16 8.60 -1.19
C GLY A 92 -17.34 7.32 -1.29
N LEU A 93 -17.94 6.20 -1.71
CA LEU A 93 -17.19 4.98 -1.99
C LEU A 93 -16.25 5.17 -3.18
N ALA A 94 -16.73 5.83 -4.24
CA ALA A 94 -15.91 6.15 -5.40
C ALA A 94 -14.76 7.09 -5.03
N PHE A 95 -15.01 8.10 -4.18
CA PHE A 95 -13.95 8.97 -3.67
C PHE A 95 -12.93 8.21 -2.84
N GLY A 96 -13.37 7.29 -1.97
CA GLY A 96 -12.44 6.50 -1.15
C GLY A 96 -11.56 5.58 -1.98
N ALA A 97 -12.14 4.89 -2.96
CA ALA A 97 -11.37 4.06 -3.90
C ALA A 97 -10.38 4.91 -4.72
N ALA A 98 -10.83 6.04 -5.26
CA ALA A 98 -9.96 6.93 -6.04
C ALA A 98 -8.81 7.50 -5.21
N ALA A 99 -9.07 7.94 -3.98
CA ALA A 99 -8.05 8.47 -3.09
C ALA A 99 -6.97 7.43 -2.75
N LEU A 100 -7.37 6.19 -2.48
CA LEU A 100 -6.41 5.10 -2.25
C LEU A 100 -5.57 4.81 -3.51
N VAL A 101 -6.20 4.72 -4.68
CA VAL A 101 -5.48 4.49 -5.95
C VAL A 101 -4.46 5.59 -6.19
N ILE A 102 -4.84 6.87 -6.03
CA ILE A 102 -3.93 8.00 -6.20
C ILE A 102 -2.76 7.92 -5.21
N ALA A 103 -3.04 7.66 -3.93
CA ALA A 103 -2.00 7.53 -2.91
C ALA A 103 -1.04 6.37 -3.19
N SER A 104 -1.59 5.22 -3.60
CA SER A 104 -0.80 4.03 -3.95
C SER A 104 0.06 4.28 -5.18
N LEU A 105 -0.48 4.90 -6.24
CA LEU A 105 0.29 5.27 -7.44
C LEU A 105 1.40 6.26 -7.10
N ALA A 106 1.14 7.25 -6.25
CA ALA A 106 2.18 8.18 -5.79
C ALA A 106 3.29 7.44 -5.03
N GLY A 107 2.93 6.52 -4.14
CA GLY A 107 3.90 5.69 -3.42
C GLY A 107 4.70 4.76 -4.33
N LEU A 108 4.03 4.15 -5.31
CA LEU A 108 4.66 3.30 -6.31
C LEU A 108 5.66 4.09 -7.15
N ILE A 109 5.28 5.27 -7.67
CA ILE A 109 6.17 6.15 -8.43
C ILE A 109 7.37 6.55 -7.57
N PHE A 110 7.14 6.91 -6.31
CA PHE A 110 8.21 7.26 -5.38
C PHE A 110 9.20 6.11 -5.20
N ALA A 111 8.72 4.89 -4.93
CA ALA A 111 9.57 3.73 -4.76
C ALA A 111 10.30 3.37 -6.06
N GLN A 112 9.61 3.44 -7.20
CA GLN A 112 10.22 3.24 -8.52
C GLN A 112 11.42 4.17 -8.74
N LEU A 113 11.28 5.46 -8.39
CA LEU A 113 12.36 6.43 -8.47
C LEU A 113 13.48 6.15 -7.45
N LEU A 114 13.11 5.73 -6.23
CA LEU A 114 14.06 5.43 -5.15
C LEU A 114 14.98 4.27 -5.51
N PHE A 115 14.45 3.23 -6.17
CA PHE A 115 15.19 2.04 -6.60
C PHE A 115 15.66 2.11 -8.05
N GLY A 116 15.88 3.32 -8.59
CA GLY A 116 16.49 3.51 -9.91
C GLY A 116 15.67 3.03 -11.12
N GLY A 117 14.42 2.63 -10.92
CA GLY A 117 13.58 1.99 -11.94
C GLY A 117 13.51 0.46 -11.83
N ASP A 118 14.22 -0.15 -10.88
CA ASP A 118 14.40 -1.60 -10.88
C ASP A 118 13.43 -2.32 -9.93
N LEU A 119 12.52 -1.60 -9.27
CA LEU A 119 11.58 -2.19 -8.31
C LEU A 119 10.77 -3.34 -8.91
N PHE A 120 10.29 -3.18 -10.14
CA PHE A 120 9.59 -4.25 -10.85
C PHE A 120 10.52 -5.30 -11.43
N GLU A 121 11.74 -4.94 -11.81
CA GLU A 121 12.73 -5.88 -12.33
C GLU A 121 13.18 -6.86 -11.25
N MET A 122 13.46 -6.37 -10.04
CA MET A 122 13.71 -7.20 -8.84
C MET A 122 12.55 -8.15 -8.56
N GLY A 123 11.31 -7.71 -8.82
CA GLY A 123 10.13 -8.56 -8.68
C GLY A 123 9.95 -9.60 -9.79
N ILE A 124 10.28 -9.26 -11.05
CA ILE A 124 10.06 -10.11 -12.23
C ILE A 124 11.17 -11.15 -12.39
N ARG A 125 12.45 -10.76 -12.21
CA ARG A 125 13.61 -11.66 -12.34
C ARG A 125 13.47 -12.93 -11.49
N ARG A 126 12.85 -12.79 -10.33
CA ARG A 126 12.43 -13.89 -9.44
C ARG A 126 11.58 -14.97 -10.13
N TYR A 127 10.60 -14.59 -10.95
CA TYR A 127 9.71 -15.55 -11.61
C TYR A 127 10.46 -16.35 -12.69
N ASP A 128 11.41 -15.72 -13.36
CA ASP A 128 12.20 -16.38 -14.40
C ASP A 128 13.23 -17.34 -13.80
N GLU A 129 13.90 -16.96 -12.70
CA GLU A 129 14.86 -17.84 -12.02
C GLU A 129 14.18 -19.02 -11.31
N GLY A 130 13.02 -18.79 -10.68
CA GLY A 130 12.24 -19.85 -10.01
C GLY A 130 11.65 -20.90 -10.98
N LEU A 131 11.44 -20.57 -12.25
CA LEU A 131 10.98 -21.50 -13.28
C LEU A 131 12.09 -22.37 -13.90
N LEU A 132 13.35 -21.97 -13.74
CA LEU A 132 14.51 -22.70 -14.28
C LEU A 132 15.07 -23.72 -13.29
N GLU A 133 14.73 -23.61 -12.01
CA GLU A 133 15.15 -24.52 -10.93
C GLU A 133 14.07 -25.55 -10.52
N SER A 134 12.85 -25.49 -11.09
CA SER A 134 11.76 -26.45 -10.89
C SER A 134 11.70 -27.54 -11.97
#